data_AF-A0A2N9GCH0-F1
#
_entry.id   AF-A0A2N9GCH0-F1
#
_cell.length_a   1.000
_cell.length_b   1.000
_cell.length_c   1.000
_cell.angle_alpha   90.00
_cell.angle_beta   90.00
_cell.angle_gamma   90.00
#
_symmetry.space_group_name_H-M   'P 1'
#
loop_
_entity.id
_entity.type
_entity.pdbx_description
1 polymer ?
#
loop_
_entity_poly.entity_id
_entity_poly.type
_entity_poly.pdbx_seq_one_letter_code
_entity_poly.pdbx_strand_id
1 'polypeptide(L)'
;MVITGVGESLTGNSVNYDRFQELKAFDDSKASVKGLVDASIAKLPRIFVRPPEEVLAGDPIPSKNTQFTIPVIDLSTRRYDVVAGVRCAAEAVGFFQVVNHGIGERELEEMLEAARGFHELPREVKAEYYSREPMRKVKFDSNFDLYKCSFANWRDTLFCVMGPHLHPLQPQELPPLCRSSSLRG
;
A
#
# COMPACT_ATOMS: atom_id res chain seq x y z
N MET A 1 -8.33 -19.68 -10.77
CA MET A 1 -6.89 -19.63 -11.06
C MET A 1 -6.46 -21.02 -11.46
N VAL A 2 -6.10 -21.23 -12.72
CA VAL A 2 -5.48 -22.51 -13.11
C VAL A 2 -4.02 -22.40 -12.68
N ILE A 3 -3.63 -23.20 -11.68
CA ILE A 3 -2.23 -23.33 -11.28
C ILE A 3 -1.61 -24.32 -12.26
N THR A 4 -1.00 -23.83 -13.34
CA THR A 4 -0.27 -24.69 -14.27
C THR A 4 1.17 -24.87 -13.79
N GLY A 5 1.56 -26.14 -13.64
CA GLY A 5 2.89 -26.55 -13.23
C GLY A 5 3.93 -26.49 -14.36
N VAL A 6 5.18 -26.46 -13.90
CA VAL A 6 6.50 -26.62 -14.54
C VAL A 6 6.55 -26.72 -16.08
N GLY A 7 7.23 -25.74 -16.66
CA GLY A 7 8.07 -25.93 -17.84
C GLY A 7 7.54 -25.33 -19.14
N GLU A 8 7.57 -24.00 -19.28
CA GLU A 8 7.60 -23.36 -20.60
C GLU A 8 8.45 -22.08 -20.60
N SER A 9 9.40 -22.06 -21.52
CA SER A 9 10.46 -21.06 -21.72
C SER A 9 9.93 -19.72 -22.24
N LEU A 10 10.65 -18.65 -21.91
CA LEU A 10 10.38 -17.26 -22.25
C LEU A 10 10.69 -16.93 -23.73
N THR A 11 9.92 -17.49 -24.66
CA THR A 11 9.80 -16.98 -26.04
C THR A 11 8.39 -17.23 -26.54
N GLY A 12 7.43 -16.53 -25.95
CA GLY A 12 6.04 -16.55 -26.40
C GLY A 12 5.54 -15.13 -26.57
N ASN A 13 5.67 -14.60 -27.80
CA ASN A 13 4.72 -13.61 -28.29
C ASN A 13 3.34 -14.27 -28.21
N SER A 14 2.67 -14.15 -27.06
CA SER A 14 1.29 -14.56 -26.93
C SER A 14 0.49 -13.53 -27.71
N VAL A 15 0.15 -13.88 -28.94
CA VAL A 15 -0.74 -13.13 -29.85
C VAL A 15 -2.15 -12.98 -29.23
N ASN A 16 -2.37 -13.44 -28.00
CA ASN A 16 -3.66 -13.50 -27.33
C ASN A 16 -3.57 -13.15 -25.82
N TYR A 17 -2.68 -12.23 -25.42
CA TYR A 17 -2.69 -11.72 -24.05
C TYR A 17 -3.83 -10.71 -23.87
N ASP A 18 -4.90 -11.15 -23.21
CA ASP A 18 -5.99 -10.28 -22.77
C ASP A 18 -5.71 -9.76 -21.35
N ARG A 19 -5.16 -8.54 -21.28
CA ARG A 19 -4.92 -7.83 -20.01
C ARG A 19 -6.20 -7.66 -19.20
N PHE A 20 -7.32 -7.34 -19.85
CA PHE A 20 -8.58 -7.07 -19.15
C PHE A 20 -9.08 -8.33 -18.46
N GLN A 21 -8.99 -9.49 -19.13
CA GLN A 21 -9.31 -10.78 -18.54
C GLN A 21 -8.41 -11.10 -17.34
N GLU A 22 -7.10 -10.84 -17.42
CA GLU A 22 -6.17 -11.07 -16.29
C GLU A 22 -6.50 -10.15 -15.09
N LEU A 23 -6.78 -8.86 -15.33
CA LEU A 23 -7.21 -7.91 -14.29
C LEU A 23 -8.50 -8.37 -13.62
N LYS A 24 -9.51 -8.74 -14.42
CA LYS A 24 -10.80 -9.21 -13.93
C LYS A 24 -10.65 -10.49 -13.11
N ALA A 25 -9.86 -11.46 -13.58
CA ALA A 25 -9.62 -12.70 -12.86
C ALA A 25 -8.90 -12.45 -11.51
N PHE A 26 -7.95 -11.52 -11.47
CA PHE A 26 -7.29 -11.11 -10.24
C PHE A 26 -8.28 -10.45 -9.26
N ASP A 27 -9.06 -9.49 -9.73
CA ASP A 27 -10.04 -8.74 -8.93
C ASP A 27 -11.16 -9.64 -8.39
N ASP A 28 -11.73 -10.51 -9.22
CA ASP A 28 -12.80 -11.46 -8.85
C ASP A 28 -12.31 -12.50 -7.83
N SER A 29 -11.01 -12.83 -7.84
CA SER A 29 -10.45 -13.79 -6.89
C SER A 29 -10.50 -13.30 -5.44
N LYS A 30 -10.51 -11.96 -5.25
CA LYS A 30 -10.36 -11.29 -3.95
C LYS A 30 -9.19 -11.80 -3.12
N ALA A 31 -8.23 -12.47 -3.76
CA ALA A 31 -7.08 -13.09 -3.11
C ALA A 31 -6.04 -12.05 -2.72
N SER A 32 -6.07 -10.86 -3.33
CA SER A 32 -5.10 -9.78 -3.14
C SER A 32 -3.67 -10.21 -3.52
N VAL A 33 -2.69 -9.32 -3.39
CA VAL A 33 -1.29 -9.65 -3.66
C VAL A 33 -0.76 -10.67 -2.66
N LYS A 34 -1.14 -10.55 -1.38
CA LYS A 34 -0.79 -11.51 -0.33
C LYS A 34 -1.23 -12.93 -0.68
N GLY A 35 -2.42 -13.12 -1.25
CA GLY A 35 -2.87 -14.45 -1.66
C GLY A 35 -2.06 -15.05 -2.82
N LEU A 36 -1.50 -14.22 -3.70
CA LEU A 36 -0.55 -14.67 -4.72
C LEU A 36 0.79 -15.09 -4.10
N VAL A 37 1.27 -14.33 -3.12
CA VAL A 37 2.50 -14.65 -2.36
C VAL A 37 2.33 -15.97 -1.61
N ASP A 38 1.22 -16.13 -0.88
CA ASP A 38 0.92 -17.33 -0.09
C ASP A 38 0.77 -18.58 -0.97
N ALA A 39 0.25 -18.40 -2.20
CA ALA A 39 0.17 -19.46 -3.20
C ALA A 39 1.52 -19.83 -3.84
N SER A 40 2.62 -19.16 -3.46
CA SER A 40 3.98 -19.42 -3.96
C SER A 40 4.05 -19.45 -5.50
N ILE A 41 3.46 -18.45 -6.15
CA ILE A 41 3.40 -18.38 -7.61
C ILE A 41 4.80 -18.45 -8.25
N ALA A 42 4.96 -19.31 -9.25
CA ALA A 42 6.23 -19.46 -9.96
C ALA A 42 6.54 -18.29 -10.92
N LYS A 43 5.50 -17.59 -11.39
CA LYS A 43 5.62 -16.48 -12.33
C LYS A 43 4.68 -15.34 -11.96
N LEU A 44 5.21 -14.13 -11.99
CA LEU A 44 4.44 -12.92 -11.74
C LEU A 44 3.39 -12.69 -12.84
N PRO A 45 2.12 -12.40 -12.50
CA PRO A 45 1.12 -11.99 -13.49
C PRO A 45 1.57 -10.75 -14.26
N ARG A 46 1.28 -10.71 -15.57
CA ARG A 46 1.81 -9.65 -16.44
C ARG A 46 1.26 -8.28 -16.07
N ILE A 47 0.07 -8.23 -15.47
CA ILE A 47 -0.51 -7.01 -14.91
C ILE A 47 0.40 -6.24 -13.93
N PHE A 48 1.35 -6.90 -13.25
CA PHE A 48 2.29 -6.28 -12.29
C PHE A 48 3.68 -5.99 -12.88
N VAL A 49 3.95 -6.42 -14.12
CA VAL A 49 5.28 -6.28 -14.74
C VAL A 49 5.37 -4.96 -15.48
N ARG A 50 6.26 -4.05 -15.03
CA ARG A 50 6.61 -2.84 -15.79
C ARG A 50 7.70 -3.15 -16.84
N PRO A 51 7.50 -2.81 -18.12
CA PRO A 51 8.51 -3.02 -19.16
C PRO A 51 9.80 -2.26 -18.86
N PRO A 52 10.98 -2.84 -19.17
CA PRO A 52 12.27 -2.18 -18.97
C PRO A 52 12.34 -0.79 -19.61
N GLU A 53 11.71 -0.58 -20.75
CA GLU A 53 11.71 0.69 -21.49
C GLU A 53 11.07 1.82 -20.67
N GLU A 54 9.99 1.53 -19.92
CA GLU A 54 9.37 2.51 -19.02
C GLU A 54 10.16 2.71 -17.73
N VAL A 55 10.84 1.66 -17.26
CA VAL A 55 11.72 1.75 -16.08
C VAL A 55 12.94 2.61 -16.38
N LEU A 56 13.50 2.48 -17.60
CA LEU A 56 14.67 3.22 -18.08
C LEU A 56 14.34 4.63 -18.59
N ALA A 57 13.08 4.91 -18.94
CA ALA A 57 12.60 6.26 -19.27
C ALA A 57 12.34 7.13 -18.03
N GLY A 58 12.37 6.54 -16.82
CA GLY A 58 12.43 7.30 -15.58
C GLY A 58 13.79 7.98 -15.42
N ASP A 59 13.85 9.03 -14.59
CA ASP A 59 15.11 9.72 -14.32
C ASP A 59 16.18 8.70 -13.89
N PRO A 60 17.38 8.73 -14.48
CA PRO A 60 18.46 7.82 -14.08
C PRO A 60 18.68 7.97 -12.58
N ILE A 61 18.65 6.85 -11.85
CA ILE A 61 18.98 6.82 -10.42
C ILE A 61 20.35 7.50 -10.31
N PRO A 62 20.44 8.67 -9.64
CA PRO A 62 21.71 9.38 -9.54
C PRO A 62 22.74 8.40 -9.00
N SER A 63 23.88 8.30 -9.69
CA SER A 63 25.06 7.62 -9.15
C SER A 63 25.26 8.05 -7.70
N LYS A 64 25.71 7.14 -6.82
CA LYS A 64 25.83 7.22 -5.33
C LYS A 64 26.50 8.49 -4.73
N ASN A 65 26.77 9.53 -5.49
CA ASN A 65 27.49 10.75 -5.14
C ASN A 65 26.60 12.01 -4.97
N THR A 66 25.29 11.87 -4.72
CA THR A 66 24.53 12.97 -4.12
C THR A 66 24.33 12.65 -2.64
N GLN A 67 25.03 13.38 -1.77
CA GLN A 67 24.81 13.33 -0.31
C GLN A 67 23.48 14.02 0.01
N PHE A 68 22.38 13.46 -0.49
CA PHE A 68 21.05 13.93 -0.23
C PHE A 68 20.59 13.32 1.10
N THR A 69 20.31 14.17 2.09
CA THR A 69 19.85 13.74 3.41
C THR A 69 18.43 14.25 3.62
N ILE A 70 17.53 13.36 4.01
CA ILE A 70 16.16 13.75 4.39
C ILE A 70 16.23 14.51 5.73
N PRO A 71 15.70 15.74 5.83
CA PRO A 71 15.69 16.48 7.08
C PRO A 71 14.97 15.72 8.20
N VAL A 72 15.49 15.81 9.42
CA VAL A 72 14.88 15.25 10.64
C VAL A 72 14.47 16.41 11.55
N ILE A 73 13.19 16.47 11.93
CA ILE A 73 12.62 17.51 12.77
C ILE A 73 12.32 16.94 14.16
N ASP A 74 12.93 17.54 15.19
CA ASP A 74 12.70 17.18 16.60
C ASP A 74 11.59 18.06 17.21
N LEU A 75 10.43 17.47 17.50
CA LEU A 75 9.26 18.19 18.04
C LEU A 75 9.39 18.53 19.53
N SER A 76 10.39 18.02 20.23
CA SER A 76 10.65 18.38 21.64
C SER A 76 11.37 19.72 21.80
N THR A 77 11.84 20.31 20.70
CA THR A 77 12.55 21.60 20.69
C THR A 77 11.60 22.80 20.76
N ARG A 78 12.13 24.03 20.75
CA ARG A 78 11.30 25.23 20.82
C ARG A 78 10.41 25.30 19.58
N ARG A 79 9.12 25.60 19.81
CA ARG A 79 8.10 25.69 18.74
C ARG A 79 8.54 26.54 17.54
N TYR A 80 9.26 27.65 17.78
CA TYR A 80 9.76 28.51 16.71
C TYR A 80 10.74 27.77 15.78
N ASP A 81 11.69 27.02 16.36
CA ASP A 81 12.70 26.26 15.60
C ASP A 81 12.03 25.10 14.83
N VAL A 82 11.06 24.42 15.45
CA VAL A 82 10.25 23.37 14.79
C VAL A 82 9.52 23.92 13.56
N VAL A 83 8.80 25.04 13.70
CA VAL A 83 8.03 25.64 12.60
C VAL A 83 8.97 26.08 11.46
N ALA A 84 10.10 26.69 11.80
CA ALA A 84 11.11 27.08 10.82
C ALA A 84 11.69 25.85 10.09
N GLY A 85 12.01 24.78 10.82
CA GLY A 85 12.53 23.52 10.27
C GLY A 85 11.53 22.84 9.34
N VAL A 86 10.27 22.71 9.74
CA VAL A 86 9.19 22.14 8.89
C VAL A 86 9.03 22.94 7.61
N ARG A 87 8.98 24.27 7.71
CA ARG A 87 8.87 25.15 6.53
C ARG A 87 10.03 24.93 5.57
N CYS A 88 11.25 24.98 6.08
CA CYS A 88 12.46 24.80 5.27
C CYS A 88 12.48 23.43 4.58
N ALA A 89 12.18 22.35 5.32
CA ALA A 89 12.17 21.00 4.76
C ALA A 89 11.04 20.79 3.73
N ALA A 90 9.86 21.35 3.99
CA ALA A 90 8.75 21.29 3.04
C ALA A 90 9.05 22.07 1.74
N GLU A 91 9.66 23.25 1.84
CA GLU A 91 10.01 24.07 0.66
C GLU A 91 11.19 23.48 -0.13
N ALA A 92 12.23 22.99 0.55
CA ALA A 92 13.46 22.53 -0.10
C ALA A 92 13.38 21.06 -0.58
N VAL A 93 12.67 20.21 0.15
CA VAL A 93 12.64 18.75 -0.09
C VAL A 93 11.23 18.24 -0.34
N GLY A 94 10.21 18.83 0.29
CA GLY A 94 8.83 18.32 0.25
C GLY A 94 8.62 17.06 1.10
N PHE A 95 9.64 16.62 1.85
CA PHE A 95 9.61 15.43 2.70
C PHE A 95 10.56 15.59 3.89
N PHE A 96 10.17 15.10 5.07
CA PHE A 96 10.99 15.11 6.28
C PHE A 96 10.56 14.01 7.24
N GLN A 97 11.46 13.63 8.13
CA GLN A 97 11.18 12.73 9.25
C GLN A 97 10.92 13.56 10.51
N VAL A 98 10.16 12.99 11.44
CA VAL A 98 9.83 13.62 12.71
C VAL A 98 10.25 12.69 13.84
N VAL A 99 10.92 13.23 14.85
CA VAL A 99 11.31 12.52 16.08
C VAL A 99 10.76 13.24 17.31
N ASN A 100 10.71 12.53 18.45
CA ASN A 100 10.15 13.02 19.71
C ASN A 100 8.73 13.59 19.55
N HIS A 101 7.91 12.91 18.74
CA HIS A 101 6.57 13.36 18.35
C HIS A 101 5.49 13.21 19.43
N GLY A 102 5.83 12.66 20.60
CA GLY A 102 4.90 12.50 21.74
C GLY A 102 3.97 11.29 21.65
N ILE A 103 3.83 10.65 20.48
CA ILE A 103 3.20 9.31 20.35
C ILE A 103 4.10 8.27 21.04
N GLY A 104 3.55 7.51 21.97
CA GLY A 104 4.29 6.48 22.70
C GLY A 104 4.64 5.27 21.83
N GLU A 105 5.74 4.59 22.18
CA GLU A 105 6.26 3.47 21.41
C GLU A 105 5.28 2.29 21.36
N ARG A 106 4.60 2.00 22.47
CA ARG A 106 3.60 0.94 22.55
C ARG A 106 2.44 1.20 21.60
N GLU A 107 1.99 2.44 21.50
CA GLU A 107 0.90 2.81 20.58
C GLU A 107 1.30 2.57 19.11
N LEU A 108 2.56 2.86 18.75
CA LEU A 108 3.09 2.55 17.41
C LEU A 108 3.20 1.04 17.16
N GLU A 109 3.65 0.28 18.15
CA GLU A 109 3.77 -1.18 18.06
C GLU A 109 2.39 -1.83 17.90
N GLU A 110 1.40 -1.45 18.72
CA GLU A 110 0.01 -1.92 18.62
C GLU A 110 -0.59 -1.63 17.23
N MET A 111 -0.29 -0.47 16.64
CA MET A 111 -0.74 -0.13 15.26
C MET A 111 -0.10 -1.05 14.21
N LEU A 112 1.21 -1.31 14.32
CA LEU A 112 1.92 -2.20 13.40
C LEU A 112 1.44 -3.64 13.52
N GLU A 113 1.22 -4.13 14.74
CA GLU A 113 0.67 -5.45 15.01
C GLU A 113 -0.74 -5.60 14.46
N ALA A 114 -1.61 -4.60 14.65
CA ALA A 114 -2.96 -4.61 14.11
C ALA A 114 -2.96 -4.66 12.56
N ALA A 115 -2.09 -3.87 11.92
CA ALA A 115 -1.94 -3.88 10.47
C ALA A 115 -1.46 -5.25 9.96
N ARG A 116 -0.38 -5.78 10.54
CA ARG A 116 0.13 -7.13 10.19
C ARG A 116 -0.93 -8.19 10.42
N GLY A 117 -1.57 -8.18 11.59
CA GLY A 117 -2.61 -9.12 11.98
C GLY A 117 -3.76 -9.14 10.99
N PHE A 118 -4.24 -7.97 10.54
CA PHE A 118 -5.27 -7.91 9.50
C PHE A 118 -4.82 -8.57 8.19
N HIS A 119 -3.60 -8.30 7.71
CA HIS A 119 -3.11 -8.85 6.44
C HIS A 119 -2.84 -10.37 6.50
N GLU A 120 -2.57 -10.92 7.69
CA GLU A 120 -2.44 -12.37 7.92
C GLU A 120 -3.78 -13.10 8.15
N LEU A 121 -4.91 -12.38 8.24
CA LEU A 121 -6.22 -13.04 8.34
C LEU A 121 -6.52 -13.91 7.11
N PRO A 122 -7.32 -14.98 7.27
CA PRO A 122 -7.81 -15.77 6.16
C PRO A 122 -8.46 -14.89 5.08
N ARG A 123 -8.30 -15.29 3.82
CA ARG A 123 -8.84 -14.56 2.66
C ARG A 123 -10.34 -14.32 2.80
N GLU A 124 -11.07 -15.30 3.32
CA GLU A 124 -12.52 -15.28 3.48
C GLU A 124 -12.96 -14.13 4.40
N VAL A 125 -12.20 -13.87 5.46
CA VAL A 125 -12.44 -12.76 6.40
C VAL A 125 -12.08 -11.42 5.74
N LYS A 126 -10.93 -11.34 5.07
CA LYS A 126 -10.53 -10.12 4.35
C LYS A 126 -11.48 -9.76 3.21
N ALA A 127 -12.11 -10.77 2.59
CA ALA A 127 -13.05 -10.58 1.48
C ALA A 127 -14.32 -9.80 1.88
N GLU A 128 -14.69 -9.78 3.17
CA GLU A 128 -15.79 -8.96 3.69
C GLU A 128 -15.50 -7.45 3.54
N TYR A 129 -14.22 -7.09 3.67
CA TYR A 129 -13.72 -5.73 3.50
C TYR A 129 -13.37 -5.40 2.05
N TYR A 130 -13.28 -6.41 1.17
CA TYR A 130 -12.89 -6.19 -0.21
C TYR A 130 -13.93 -5.35 -0.95
N SER A 131 -13.54 -4.18 -1.45
CA SER A 131 -14.44 -3.30 -2.20
C SER A 131 -13.66 -2.33 -3.08
N ARG A 132 -14.19 -2.10 -4.29
CA ARG A 132 -13.76 -1.03 -5.20
C ARG A 132 -14.61 0.24 -5.11
N GLU A 133 -15.64 0.23 -4.26
CA GLU A 133 -16.54 1.37 -4.12
C GLU A 133 -15.78 2.57 -3.53
N PRO A 134 -15.78 3.74 -4.18
CA PRO A 134 -15.04 4.90 -3.71
C PRO A 134 -15.48 5.38 -2.32
N MET A 135 -16.79 5.38 -2.06
CA MET A 135 -17.40 5.97 -0.87
C MET A 135 -17.40 5.06 0.37
N ARG A 136 -17.01 3.78 0.22
CA ARG A 136 -16.93 2.86 1.35
C ARG A 136 -15.81 3.30 2.29
N LYS A 137 -16.16 3.60 3.55
CA LYS A 137 -15.22 4.14 4.55
C LYS A 137 -14.13 3.14 4.97
N VAL A 138 -14.50 1.87 5.12
CA VAL A 138 -13.56 0.80 5.45
C VAL A 138 -13.56 -0.19 4.30
N LYS A 139 -12.43 -0.26 3.59
CA LYS A 139 -12.28 -1.15 2.44
C LYS A 139 -10.86 -1.67 2.30
N PHE A 140 -10.76 -2.86 1.75
CA PHE A 140 -9.52 -3.55 1.44
C PHE A 140 -9.41 -3.71 -0.07
N ASP A 141 -8.28 -3.32 -0.65
CA ASP A 141 -7.98 -3.57 -2.07
C ASP A 141 -6.46 -3.60 -2.31
N SER A 142 -6.04 -4.10 -3.47
CA SER A 142 -4.62 -4.03 -3.88
C SER A 142 -4.28 -2.74 -4.62
N ASN A 143 -5.20 -2.27 -5.46
CA ASN A 143 -4.99 -1.15 -6.37
C ASN A 143 -6.28 -0.36 -6.55
N PHE A 144 -6.31 0.89 -6.09
CA PHE A 144 -7.48 1.76 -6.24
C PHE A 144 -7.80 2.06 -7.72
N ASP A 145 -6.79 2.05 -8.59
CA ASP A 145 -6.81 2.41 -10.01
C ASP A 145 -6.57 1.21 -10.96
N LEU A 146 -6.78 -0.02 -10.50
CA LEU A 146 -6.46 -1.28 -11.21
C LEU A 146 -6.85 -1.31 -12.70
N TYR A 147 -8.04 -0.83 -13.04
CA TYR A 147 -8.56 -0.85 -14.42
C TYR A 147 -8.18 0.40 -15.24
N LYS A 148 -7.54 1.38 -14.63
CA LYS A 148 -7.13 2.65 -15.26
C LYS A 148 -5.62 2.68 -15.54
N CYS A 149 -4.81 2.09 -14.66
CA CYS A 149 -3.37 2.10 -14.78
C CYS A 149 -2.83 1.01 -15.72
N SER A 150 -1.75 1.35 -16.43
CA SER A 150 -1.03 0.43 -17.33
C SER A 150 -0.44 -0.76 -16.60
N PHE A 151 -0.15 -0.62 -15.31
CA PHE A 151 0.39 -1.66 -14.43
C PHE A 151 -0.22 -1.56 -13.04
N ALA A 152 -0.43 -2.71 -12.41
CA ALA A 152 -0.85 -2.81 -11.02
C ALA A 152 0.37 -2.76 -10.09
N ASN A 153 0.20 -2.19 -8.90
CA ASN A 153 1.19 -2.22 -7.83
C ASN A 153 1.17 -3.58 -7.12
N TRP A 154 2.36 -4.07 -6.77
CA TRP A 154 2.53 -5.24 -5.89
C TRP A 154 2.34 -4.84 -4.42
N ARG A 155 1.10 -4.54 -4.05
CA ARG A 155 0.72 -4.00 -2.73
C ARG A 155 -0.71 -4.39 -2.39
N ASP A 156 -1.00 -4.52 -1.10
CA ASP A 156 -2.34 -4.55 -0.53
C ASP A 156 -2.54 -3.39 0.45
N THR A 157 -3.76 -2.86 0.52
CA THR A 157 -4.10 -1.69 1.35
C THR A 157 -5.44 -1.90 2.06
N LEU A 158 -5.45 -1.70 3.37
CA LEU A 158 -6.67 -1.43 4.13
C LEU A 158 -6.84 0.09 4.27
N PHE A 159 -7.92 0.62 3.71
CA PHE A 159 -8.33 2.01 3.84
C PHE A 159 -9.37 2.15 4.94
N CYS A 160 -9.16 3.11 5.84
CA CYS A 160 -10.09 3.50 6.90
C CYS A 160 -10.26 5.01 6.90
N VAL A 161 -11.41 5.49 6.41
CA VAL A 161 -11.75 6.92 6.38
C VAL A 161 -12.31 7.32 7.75
N MET A 162 -11.48 7.99 8.55
CA MET A 162 -11.80 8.37 9.94
C MET A 162 -12.52 9.74 10.07
N GLY A 163 -12.58 10.53 8.99
CA GLY A 163 -13.21 11.86 8.99
C GLY A 163 -14.00 12.18 7.72
N PRO A 164 -14.69 13.32 7.63
CA PRO A 164 -14.78 14.38 8.66
C PRO A 164 -15.70 14.00 9.83
N HIS A 165 -15.52 14.66 10.98
CA HIS A 165 -16.24 14.39 12.24
C HIS A 165 -17.78 14.41 12.14
N LEU A 166 -18.36 15.00 11.09
CA LEU A 166 -19.81 14.99 10.85
C LEU A 166 -20.36 13.57 10.60
N HIS A 167 -19.51 12.64 10.17
CA HIS A 167 -19.86 11.24 9.99
C HIS A 167 -18.76 10.33 10.55
N PRO A 168 -18.61 10.25 11.89
CA PRO A 168 -17.56 9.45 12.50
C PRO A 168 -17.70 8.00 12.09
N LEU A 169 -16.56 7.35 11.84
CA LEU A 169 -16.52 5.92 11.58
C LEU A 169 -16.95 5.17 12.84
N GLN A 170 -17.93 4.28 12.74
CA GLN A 170 -18.31 3.47 13.89
C GLN A 170 -17.22 2.42 14.14
N PRO A 171 -16.77 2.24 15.40
CA PRO A 171 -15.77 1.23 15.76
C PRO A 171 -16.04 -0.16 15.17
N GLN A 172 -17.30 -0.55 15.06
CA GLN A 172 -17.73 -1.86 14.59
C GLN A 172 -17.47 -2.06 13.08
N GLU A 173 -17.37 -0.97 12.31
CA GLU A 173 -17.04 -1.00 10.88
C GLU A 173 -15.57 -1.37 10.63
N LEU A 174 -14.67 -1.12 11.59
CA LEU A 174 -13.28 -1.51 11.51
C LEU A 174 -13.11 -3.03 11.72
N PRO A 175 -12.10 -3.66 11.09
CA PRO A 175 -11.68 -5.00 11.45
C PRO A 175 -11.42 -5.10 12.96
N PRO A 176 -11.88 -6.16 13.66
CA PRO A 176 -11.76 -6.27 15.10
C PRO A 176 -10.35 -6.00 15.65
N LEU A 177 -9.32 -6.49 14.94
CA LEU A 177 -7.90 -6.29 15.29
C LEU A 177 -7.46 -4.81 15.21
N CYS A 178 -8.13 -4.00 14.40
CA CYS A 178 -7.78 -2.60 14.17
C CYS A 178 -8.57 -1.63 15.06
N ARG A 179 -9.55 -2.12 15.85
CA ARG A 179 -10.46 -1.26 16.63
C ARG A 179 -9.77 -0.53 17.77
N SER A 180 -9.00 -1.23 18.59
CA SER A 180 -8.36 -0.66 19.80
C SER A 180 -7.24 0.32 19.47
N SER A 181 -6.50 0.10 18.38
CA SER A 181 -5.41 0.96 17.95
C SER A 181 -5.90 2.24 17.25
N SER A 182 -7.02 2.18 16.52
CA SER A 182 -7.52 3.30 15.71
C SER A 182 -8.42 4.30 16.46
N LEU A 183 -8.80 4.02 17.72
CA LEU A 183 -9.81 4.79 18.47
C LEU A 183 -9.24 5.53 19.71
N ARG A 184 -7.92 5.56 19.88
CA ARG A 184 -7.23 6.21 21.01
C ARG A 184 -6.53 7.52 20.64
N GLY A 185 -7.00 8.20 19.59
CA GLY A 185 -6.49 9.51 19.12
C GLY A 185 -7.47 10.63 19.36
#